data_AF-A0A7X3VRK6-F1
#
_entry.id   AF-A0A7X3VRK6-F1
#
_cell.length_a   1.000
_cell.length_b   1.000
_cell.length_c   1.000
_cell.angle_alpha   90.00
_cell.angle_beta   90.00
_cell.angle_gamma   90.00
#
_symmetry.space_group_name_H-M   'P 1'
#
loop_
_entity.id
_entity.type
_entity.pdbx_description
1 polymer ?
#
loop_
_entity_poly.entity_id
_entity_poly.type
_entity_poly.pdbx_seq_one_letter_code
_entity_poly.pdbx_strand_id
1 'polypeptide(L)'
;MKTVFSLLICLFSLSFFFGCGETDPPAETIVPGQASTVPIPSLDITYYPKGWIRLTDSDVEELLTFKFSDDLWQTKAPELLEKYFEAEVLKTHGDTRHVRFYIEYRRNKVSTPEIGLAFARTVYFLWPNEHNKKFVDEVIKNLPEYVDHADFEGGRTKKGTIEDLKERHVALLEKHGDIPEVQIVIDFEMKVRDNQPLTIDELFAYRQALFKLEPDRILNRLFLEAYLQAKANGQPLESVDERKILEEWRKDQEE
;
A
#
# COMPACT_ATOMS: atom_id res chain seq x y z
N MET A 1 55.38 9.25 -43.67
CA MET A 1 54.98 9.52 -42.26
C MET A 1 53.49 9.79 -42.08
N LYS A 2 52.78 10.43 -43.03
CA LYS A 2 51.32 10.68 -42.90
C LYS A 2 50.46 9.41 -42.82
N THR A 3 50.83 8.34 -43.49
CA THR A 3 50.09 7.06 -43.50
C THR A 3 50.18 6.28 -42.18
N VAL A 4 51.29 6.41 -41.45
CA VAL A 4 51.47 5.77 -40.13
C VAL A 4 50.58 6.44 -39.08
N PHE A 5 50.37 7.75 -39.20
CA PHE A 5 49.54 8.51 -38.26
C PHE A 5 48.04 8.18 -38.41
N SER A 6 47.54 7.96 -39.62
CA SER A 6 46.15 7.53 -39.83
C SER A 6 45.87 6.12 -39.29
N LEU A 7 46.83 5.19 -39.42
CA LEU A 7 46.68 3.83 -38.88
C LEU A 7 46.61 3.83 -37.35
N LEU A 8 47.39 4.69 -36.69
CA LEU A 8 47.40 4.83 -35.23
C LEU A 8 46.10 5.41 -34.68
N ILE A 9 45.49 6.37 -35.40
CA ILE A 9 44.20 6.97 -35.02
C ILE A 9 43.06 5.95 -35.18
N CYS A 10 43.07 5.12 -36.23
CA CYS A 10 42.08 4.06 -36.41
C CYS A 10 42.20 2.92 -35.38
N LEU A 11 43.42 2.63 -34.89
CA LEU A 11 43.63 1.65 -33.82
C LEU A 11 43.17 2.18 -32.46
N PHE A 12 43.33 3.49 -32.20
CA PHE A 12 42.90 4.11 -30.95
C PHE A 12 41.36 4.26 -30.85
N SER A 13 40.66 4.40 -31.98
CA SER A 13 39.19 4.43 -31.99
C SER A 13 38.56 3.05 -31.77
N LEU A 14 39.27 1.96 -32.08
CA LEU A 14 38.81 0.58 -31.80
C LEU A 14 38.98 0.18 -30.32
N SER A 15 39.89 0.81 -29.57
CA SER A 15 40.08 0.53 -28.14
C SER A 15 38.97 1.08 -27.23
N PHE A 16 38.13 2.00 -27.70
CA PHE A 16 36.98 2.50 -26.93
C PHE A 16 35.77 1.56 -26.93
N PHE A 17 35.78 0.48 -27.72
CA PHE A 17 34.70 -0.53 -27.74
C PHE A 17 35.00 -1.80 -26.91
N PHE A 18 36.16 -1.88 -26.24
CA PHE A 18 36.54 -3.02 -25.39
C PHE A 18 36.53 -2.71 -23.89
N GLY A 19 35.90 -1.60 -23.48
CA GLY A 19 35.80 -1.15 -22.10
C GLY A 19 34.38 -1.22 -21.53
N CYS A 20 33.78 -2.41 -21.44
CA CYS A 20 32.72 -2.80 -20.48
C CYS A 20 32.49 -4.31 -20.64
N GLY A 21 33.33 -5.08 -19.96
CA GLY A 21 33.16 -6.51 -19.79
C GLY A 21 33.23 -6.84 -18.31
N GLU A 22 32.40 -6.16 -17.51
CA GLU A 22 31.98 -6.76 -16.25
C GLU A 22 31.29 -8.06 -16.66
N THR A 23 31.97 -9.18 -16.39
CA THR A 23 31.49 -10.50 -16.78
C THR A 23 30.33 -10.77 -15.85
N ASP A 24 29.12 -10.40 -16.29
CA ASP A 24 27.91 -10.97 -15.72
C ASP A 24 28.13 -12.50 -15.70
N PRO A 25 27.97 -13.16 -14.53
CA PRO A 25 28.01 -14.60 -14.49
C PRO A 25 27.03 -15.11 -15.55
N PRO A 26 27.37 -16.21 -16.25
CA PRO A 26 26.52 -16.73 -17.32
C PRO A 26 25.10 -16.83 -16.77
N ALA A 27 24.15 -16.18 -17.46
CA ALA A 27 22.75 -16.22 -17.10
C ALA A 27 22.39 -17.67 -16.80
N GLU A 28 22.18 -17.99 -15.53
CA GLU A 28 21.71 -19.30 -15.13
C GLU A 28 20.45 -19.52 -15.95
N THR A 29 20.49 -20.54 -16.80
CA THR A 29 19.32 -20.97 -17.53
C THR A 29 18.35 -21.43 -16.46
N ILE A 30 17.42 -20.56 -16.07
CA ILE A 30 16.38 -20.88 -15.10
C ILE A 30 15.58 -22.00 -15.73
N VAL A 31 15.89 -23.23 -15.34
CA VAL A 31 15.11 -24.40 -15.69
C VAL A 31 13.75 -24.20 -15.03
N PRO A 32 12.63 -24.17 -15.79
CA PRO A 32 11.31 -24.12 -15.20
C PRO A 32 11.14 -25.38 -14.35
N GLY A 33 11.14 -25.23 -13.03
CA GLY A 33 10.95 -26.36 -12.10
C GLY A 33 11.95 -26.48 -10.96
N GLN A 34 13.03 -25.69 -10.91
CA GLN A 34 13.90 -25.66 -9.72
C GLN A 34 13.31 -24.73 -8.65
N ALA A 35 12.26 -25.23 -7.99
CA ALA A 35 11.66 -24.57 -6.84
C ALA A 35 12.72 -24.37 -5.74
N SER A 36 12.93 -23.11 -5.35
CA SER A 36 13.74 -22.74 -4.20
C SER A 36 13.26 -23.52 -2.97
N THR A 37 14.14 -24.27 -2.34
CA THR A 37 13.85 -25.19 -1.21
C THR A 37 13.74 -24.48 0.13
N VAL A 38 13.70 -23.14 0.15
CA VAL A 38 13.35 -22.42 1.38
C VAL A 38 11.85 -22.63 1.59
N PRO A 39 11.41 -23.32 2.66
CA PRO A 39 10.01 -23.39 2.99
C PRO A 39 9.63 -22.03 3.53
N ILE A 40 9.28 -21.12 2.62
CA ILE A 40 8.60 -19.89 2.96
C ILE A 40 7.27 -20.36 3.55
N PRO A 41 6.95 -20.08 4.83
CA PRO A 41 5.64 -20.38 5.35
C PRO A 41 4.65 -19.63 4.47
N SER A 42 3.94 -20.35 3.61
CA SER A 42 2.86 -19.80 2.83
C SER A 42 1.93 -19.16 3.84
N LEU A 43 1.77 -17.84 3.80
CA LEU A 43 0.63 -17.26 4.47
C LEU A 43 -0.55 -18.04 3.92
N ASP A 44 -1.30 -18.70 4.80
CA ASP A 44 -2.44 -19.47 4.35
C ASP A 44 -3.36 -18.47 3.66
N ILE A 45 -3.42 -18.54 2.33
CA ILE A 45 -4.13 -17.58 1.47
C ILE A 45 -5.65 -17.73 1.69
N THR A 46 -6.09 -18.33 2.79
CA THR A 46 -7.48 -18.39 3.25
C THR A 46 -7.92 -17.07 3.88
N TYR A 47 -6.99 -16.18 4.26
CA TYR A 47 -7.32 -14.85 4.80
C TYR A 47 -7.53 -13.81 3.69
N TYR A 48 -8.63 -13.93 2.96
CA TYR A 48 -9.10 -12.87 2.07
C TYR A 48 -9.99 -11.89 2.84
N PRO A 49 -9.72 -10.58 2.80
CA PRO A 49 -10.59 -9.59 3.41
C PRO A 49 -12.02 -9.67 2.90
N LYS A 50 -12.97 -9.30 3.77
CA LYS A 50 -14.38 -9.19 3.39
C LYS A 50 -14.54 -8.14 2.28
N GLY A 51 -15.20 -8.52 1.18
CA GLY A 51 -15.41 -7.64 0.02
C GLY A 51 -14.30 -7.69 -1.03
N TRP A 52 -13.29 -8.53 -0.85
CA TRP A 52 -12.21 -8.70 -1.82
C TRP A 52 -12.72 -9.36 -3.11
N ILE A 53 -12.53 -8.68 -4.24
CA ILE A 53 -12.89 -9.17 -5.57
C ILE A 53 -11.93 -10.30 -5.93
N ARG A 54 -12.47 -11.52 -6.04
CA ARG A 54 -11.75 -12.74 -6.41
C ARG A 54 -11.74 -12.94 -7.91
N LEU A 55 -10.66 -13.52 -8.42
CA LEU A 55 -10.56 -13.89 -9.82
C LEU A 55 -11.36 -15.19 -10.04
N THR A 56 -12.41 -15.09 -10.86
CA THR A 56 -13.22 -16.25 -11.26
C THR A 56 -12.52 -17.02 -12.38
N ASP A 57 -12.95 -18.26 -12.62
CA ASP A 57 -12.41 -19.05 -13.74
C ASP A 57 -12.77 -18.41 -15.09
N SER A 58 -13.90 -17.70 -15.17
CA SER A 58 -14.26 -16.91 -16.36
C SER A 58 -13.30 -15.74 -16.57
N ASP A 59 -12.86 -15.06 -15.51
CA ASP A 59 -11.86 -14.00 -15.62
C ASP A 59 -10.52 -14.56 -16.10
N VAL A 60 -10.13 -15.73 -15.61
CA VAL A 60 -8.90 -16.44 -16.04
C VAL A 60 -8.96 -16.78 -17.53
N GLU A 61 -10.08 -17.36 -17.99
CA GLU A 61 -10.27 -17.69 -19.41
C GLU A 61 -10.25 -16.43 -20.30
N GLU A 62 -10.88 -15.36 -19.84
CA GLU A 62 -10.87 -14.07 -20.53
C GLU A 62 -9.44 -13.51 -20.64
N LEU A 63 -8.65 -13.54 -19.57
CA LEU A 63 -7.27 -13.06 -19.57
C LEU A 63 -6.34 -13.93 -20.42
N LEU A 64 -6.53 -15.25 -20.43
CA LEU A 64 -5.74 -16.17 -21.27
C LEU A 64 -6.03 -15.96 -22.76
N THR A 65 -7.28 -15.67 -23.12
CA THR A 65 -7.70 -15.46 -24.51
C THR A 65 -7.52 -14.00 -24.98
N PHE A 66 -7.22 -13.08 -24.06
CA PHE A 66 -7.01 -11.66 -24.36
C PHE A 66 -5.89 -11.48 -25.39
N LYS A 67 -6.23 -10.86 -26.53
CA LYS A 67 -5.28 -10.51 -27.60
C LYS A 67 -5.00 -9.02 -27.56
N PHE A 68 -3.72 -8.68 -27.63
CA PHE A 68 -3.25 -7.29 -27.67
C PHE A 68 -3.14 -6.81 -29.12
N SER A 69 -3.40 -5.52 -29.31
CA SER A 69 -3.08 -4.80 -30.53
C SER A 69 -1.69 -4.17 -30.38
N ASP A 70 -0.96 -4.05 -31.49
CA ASP A 70 0.41 -3.50 -31.49
C ASP A 70 0.46 -2.03 -31.02
N ASP A 71 -0.66 -1.33 -31.06
CA ASP A 71 -0.83 0.06 -30.62
C ASP A 71 -1.23 0.21 -29.14
N LEU A 72 -1.22 -0.87 -28.35
CA LEU A 72 -1.64 -0.84 -26.95
C LEU A 72 -0.92 0.24 -26.13
N TRP A 73 0.38 0.46 -26.36
CA TRP A 73 1.16 1.46 -25.64
C TRP A 73 0.76 2.91 -25.93
N GLN A 74 -0.01 3.14 -27.00
CA GLN A 74 -0.54 4.44 -27.37
C GLN A 74 -1.95 4.67 -26.80
N THR A 75 -2.54 3.65 -26.16
CA THR A 75 -3.84 3.79 -25.53
C THR A 75 -3.79 4.72 -24.33
N LYS A 76 -4.82 5.55 -24.18
CA LYS A 76 -5.03 6.38 -22.98
C LYS A 76 -5.94 5.70 -21.95
N ALA A 77 -6.33 4.45 -22.18
CA ALA A 77 -7.21 3.70 -21.29
C ALA A 77 -6.38 2.92 -20.25
N PRO A 78 -6.28 3.40 -18.99
CA PRO A 78 -5.48 2.73 -17.96
C PRO A 78 -5.99 1.32 -17.65
N GLU A 79 -7.31 1.11 -17.69
CA GLU A 79 -7.95 -0.21 -17.50
C GLU A 79 -7.42 -1.26 -18.50
N LEU A 80 -7.17 -0.83 -19.75
CA LEU A 80 -6.70 -1.70 -20.82
C LEU A 80 -5.24 -2.12 -20.60
N LEU A 81 -4.43 -1.20 -20.06
CA LEU A 81 -3.04 -1.48 -19.68
C LEU A 81 -2.99 -2.43 -18.47
N GLU A 82 -3.84 -2.21 -17.46
CA GLU A 82 -3.93 -3.12 -16.31
C GLU A 82 -4.32 -4.53 -16.74
N LYS A 83 -5.38 -4.67 -17.54
CA LYS A 83 -5.82 -5.96 -18.08
C LYS A 83 -4.73 -6.65 -18.91
N TYR A 84 -3.95 -5.90 -19.68
CA TYR A 84 -2.80 -6.44 -20.39
C TYR A 84 -1.75 -7.00 -19.43
N PHE A 85 -1.37 -6.25 -18.39
CA PHE A 85 -0.41 -6.75 -17.40
C PHE A 85 -0.92 -8.01 -16.69
N GLU A 86 -2.20 -8.05 -16.33
CA GLU A 86 -2.81 -9.24 -15.72
C GLU A 86 -2.74 -10.46 -16.66
N ALA A 87 -3.09 -10.27 -17.93
CA ALA A 87 -3.02 -11.32 -18.95
C ALA A 87 -1.58 -11.81 -19.17
N GLU A 88 -0.60 -10.90 -19.19
CA GLU A 88 0.80 -11.23 -19.42
C GLU A 88 1.39 -12.04 -18.25
N VAL A 89 1.09 -11.65 -17.02
CA VAL A 89 1.50 -12.41 -15.82
C VAL A 89 0.90 -13.81 -15.86
N LEU A 90 -0.39 -13.94 -16.20
CA LEU A 90 -1.09 -15.21 -16.28
C LEU A 90 -0.54 -16.13 -17.38
N LYS A 91 -0.21 -15.58 -18.55
CA LYS A 91 0.41 -16.35 -19.65
C LYS A 91 1.84 -16.78 -19.34
N THR A 92 2.61 -15.93 -18.67
CA THR A 92 4.01 -16.20 -18.34
C THR A 92 4.15 -17.24 -17.23
N HIS A 93 3.32 -17.13 -16.18
CA HIS A 93 3.45 -17.91 -14.95
C HIS A 93 2.38 -19.00 -14.77
N GLY A 94 1.39 -19.04 -15.66
CA GLY A 94 0.26 -19.95 -15.58
C GLY A 94 -0.78 -19.59 -14.50
N ASP A 95 -1.89 -20.31 -14.49
CA ASP A 95 -2.93 -20.14 -13.46
C ASP A 95 -2.53 -20.83 -12.15
N THR A 96 -1.79 -20.11 -11.32
CA THR A 96 -1.39 -20.56 -9.97
C THR A 96 -2.04 -19.69 -8.90
N ARG A 97 -2.08 -20.19 -7.66
CA ARG A 97 -2.59 -19.41 -6.52
C ARG A 97 -1.86 -18.07 -6.33
N HIS A 98 -0.56 -18.04 -6.58
CA HIS A 98 0.26 -16.82 -6.48
C HIS A 98 -0.10 -15.81 -7.58
N VAL A 99 -0.31 -16.27 -8.82
CA VAL A 99 -0.75 -15.40 -9.92
C VAL A 99 -2.14 -14.84 -9.65
N ARG A 100 -3.09 -15.69 -9.22
CA ARG A 100 -4.43 -15.21 -8.84
C ARG A 100 -4.34 -14.16 -7.73
N PHE A 101 -3.59 -14.42 -6.66
CA PHE A 101 -3.43 -13.46 -5.57
C PHE A 101 -2.79 -12.14 -6.03
N TYR A 102 -1.77 -12.17 -6.88
CA TYR A 102 -1.14 -10.96 -7.43
C TYR A 102 -2.14 -10.09 -8.19
N ILE A 103 -2.93 -10.70 -9.08
CA ILE A 103 -3.96 -10.01 -9.87
C ILE A 103 -5.05 -9.44 -8.94
N GLU A 104 -5.56 -10.27 -8.04
CA GLU A 104 -6.60 -9.87 -7.09
C GLU A 104 -6.12 -8.71 -6.18
N TYR A 105 -4.87 -8.73 -5.70
CA TYR A 105 -4.28 -7.63 -4.93
C TYR A 105 -4.29 -6.31 -5.70
N ARG A 106 -3.88 -6.34 -6.98
CA ARG A 106 -3.86 -5.13 -7.83
C ARG A 106 -5.24 -4.53 -8.05
N ARG A 107 -6.28 -5.37 -8.19
CA ARG A 107 -7.67 -4.94 -8.36
C ARG A 107 -8.27 -4.33 -7.09
N ASN A 108 -7.90 -4.85 -5.92
CA ASN A 108 -8.51 -4.45 -4.65
C ASN A 108 -7.81 -3.27 -3.98
N LYS A 109 -6.50 -3.05 -4.24
CA LYS A 109 -5.69 -1.95 -3.66
C LYS A 109 -5.74 -1.85 -2.12
N VAL A 110 -6.15 -2.92 -1.43
CA VAL A 110 -6.19 -3.00 0.03
C VAL A 110 -4.82 -3.40 0.56
N SER A 111 -4.32 -2.64 1.53
CA SER A 111 -2.99 -2.86 2.13
C SER A 111 -3.12 -3.00 3.64
N THR A 112 -3.39 -4.22 4.11
CA THR A 112 -3.06 -4.58 5.50
C THR A 112 -1.61 -5.07 5.56
N PRO A 113 -0.97 -5.04 6.74
CA PRO A 113 0.39 -5.54 6.94
C PRO A 113 0.62 -6.95 6.36
N GLU A 114 -0.29 -7.86 6.69
CA GLU A 114 -0.23 -9.28 6.35
C GLU A 114 -0.39 -9.48 4.84
N ILE A 115 -1.28 -8.70 4.23
CA ILE A 115 -1.53 -8.72 2.78
C ILE A 115 -0.34 -8.11 2.04
N GLY A 116 0.24 -7.03 2.55
CA GLY A 116 1.46 -6.43 2.01
C GLY A 116 2.62 -7.42 2.00
N LEU A 117 2.80 -8.18 3.10
CA LEU A 117 3.80 -9.25 3.16
C LEU A 117 3.48 -10.41 2.20
N ALA A 118 2.21 -10.84 2.12
CA ALA A 118 1.78 -11.86 1.17
C ALA A 118 2.04 -11.42 -0.28
N PHE A 119 1.81 -10.14 -0.59
CA PHE A 119 2.11 -9.55 -1.89
C PHE A 119 3.60 -9.52 -2.17
N ALA A 120 4.43 -9.03 -1.25
CA ALA A 120 5.87 -9.02 -1.42
C ALA A 120 6.43 -10.43 -1.68
N ARG A 121 5.98 -11.42 -0.90
CA ARG A 121 6.35 -12.83 -1.09
C ARG A 121 5.88 -13.38 -2.43
N THR A 122 4.68 -13.02 -2.86
CA THR A 122 4.13 -13.40 -4.16
C THR A 122 4.97 -12.82 -5.31
N VAL A 123 5.35 -11.55 -5.23
CA VAL A 123 6.22 -10.90 -6.22
C VAL A 123 7.59 -11.59 -6.29
N TYR A 124 8.20 -11.91 -5.15
CA TYR A 124 9.46 -12.65 -5.12
C TYR A 124 9.32 -14.07 -5.68
N PHE A 125 8.21 -14.76 -5.41
CA PHE A 125 7.93 -16.08 -5.95
C PHE A 125 7.80 -16.06 -7.48
N LEU A 126 7.06 -15.10 -8.03
CA LEU A 126 6.87 -14.96 -9.49
C LEU A 126 8.13 -14.47 -10.20
N TRP A 127 8.93 -13.61 -9.55
CA TRP A 127 10.15 -13.05 -10.12
C TRP A 127 11.29 -13.09 -9.09
N PRO A 128 11.99 -14.24 -8.96
CA PRO A 128 13.03 -14.41 -7.95
C PRO A 128 14.31 -13.68 -8.37
N ASN A 129 14.44 -12.43 -7.94
CA ASN A 129 15.63 -11.61 -8.14
C ASN A 129 16.00 -10.86 -6.85
N GLU A 130 17.23 -10.33 -6.79
CA GLU A 130 17.75 -9.65 -5.60
C GLU A 130 16.96 -8.38 -5.23
N HIS A 131 16.36 -7.69 -6.20
CA HIS A 131 15.51 -6.55 -5.94
C HIS A 131 14.25 -6.96 -5.16
N ASN A 132 13.54 -7.98 -5.64
CA ASN A 132 12.32 -8.49 -5.01
C ASN A 132 12.60 -9.17 -3.66
N LYS A 133 13.78 -9.78 -3.50
CA LYS A 133 14.24 -10.30 -2.21
C LYS A 133 14.40 -9.18 -1.18
N LYS A 134 15.10 -8.09 -1.55
CA LYS A 134 15.23 -6.90 -0.68
C LYS A 134 13.87 -6.30 -0.33
N PHE A 135 12.94 -6.26 -1.28
CA PHE A 135 11.58 -5.80 -1.02
C PHE A 135 10.87 -6.65 0.05
N VAL A 136 10.98 -7.97 -0.02
CA VAL A 136 10.45 -8.87 1.03
C VAL A 136 11.12 -8.59 2.37
N ASP A 137 12.44 -8.47 2.41
CA ASP A 137 13.20 -8.22 3.64
C ASP A 137 12.82 -6.86 4.28
N GLU A 138 12.63 -5.82 3.47
CA GLU A 138 12.15 -4.51 3.93
C GLU A 138 10.74 -4.59 4.51
N VAL A 139 9.83 -5.30 3.84
CA VAL A 139 8.46 -5.49 4.34
C VAL A 139 8.45 -6.28 5.65
N ILE A 140 9.29 -7.33 5.78
CA ILE A 140 9.44 -8.10 7.03
C ILE A 140 10.02 -7.23 8.14
N LYS A 141 11.06 -6.45 7.83
CA LYS A 141 11.70 -5.56 8.81
C LYS A 141 10.72 -4.52 9.35
N ASN A 142 9.85 -4.02 8.50
CA ASN A 142 8.84 -3.02 8.86
C ASN A 142 7.53 -3.66 9.36
N LEU A 143 7.38 -5.00 9.29
CA LEU A 143 6.17 -5.71 9.70
C LEU A 143 5.77 -5.45 11.17
N PRO A 144 6.70 -5.40 12.15
CA PRO A 144 6.37 -5.01 13.51
C PRO A 144 5.80 -3.59 13.62
N GLU A 145 6.21 -2.67 12.74
CA GLU A 145 5.58 -1.35 12.65
C GLU A 145 4.18 -1.45 12.04
N TYR A 146 3.97 -2.32 11.05
CA TYR A 146 2.69 -2.45 10.37
C TYR A 146 1.60 -3.13 11.22
N VAL A 147 1.93 -4.16 12.03
CA VAL A 147 0.96 -4.85 12.92
C VAL A 147 0.49 -3.95 14.06
N ASP A 148 1.28 -2.96 14.46
CA ASP A 148 0.90 -1.89 15.42
C ASP A 148 0.03 -0.79 14.79
N HIS A 149 -0.33 -0.90 13.50
CA HIS A 149 -0.99 0.16 12.71
C HIS A 149 -2.30 -0.28 12.03
N ALA A 150 -2.86 -1.45 12.35
CA ALA A 150 -4.03 -1.99 11.63
C ALA A 150 -5.38 -1.32 12.00
N ASP A 151 -5.45 -0.55 13.08
CA ASP A 151 -6.65 0.23 13.43
C ASP A 151 -6.32 1.71 13.61
N PHE A 152 -6.82 2.54 12.68
CA PHE A 152 -7.43 3.87 12.87
C PHE A 152 -7.30 4.70 11.58
N GLU A 153 -8.26 4.55 10.68
CA GLU A 153 -8.53 5.56 9.66
C GLU A 153 -9.94 6.14 9.85
N GLY A 154 -10.08 6.75 11.03
CA GLY A 154 -10.96 7.88 11.34
C GLY A 154 -10.17 9.06 11.93
N GLY A 155 -8.87 8.88 12.22
CA GLY A 155 -8.04 9.85 12.93
C GLY A 155 -6.56 9.71 12.58
N ARG A 156 -6.21 9.54 11.30
CA ARG A 156 -4.81 9.53 10.88
C ARG A 156 -4.20 10.92 11.04
N THR A 157 -3.48 11.12 12.14
CA THR A 157 -2.17 11.76 12.05
C THR A 157 -1.35 10.96 11.04
N LYS A 158 -0.78 11.63 10.04
CA LYS A 158 0.37 11.10 9.28
C LYS A 158 1.32 10.47 10.29
N LYS A 159 1.82 9.25 10.01
CA LYS A 159 2.84 8.51 10.79
C LYS A 159 3.73 9.50 11.54
N GLY A 160 3.37 9.74 12.78
CA GLY A 160 4.18 10.50 13.69
C GLY A 160 5.06 9.51 14.42
N THR A 161 6.37 9.69 14.38
CA THR A 161 7.27 9.19 15.41
C THR A 161 6.73 9.54 16.82
N ILE A 162 7.24 8.90 17.87
CA ILE A 162 6.91 9.31 19.25
C ILE A 162 7.20 10.80 19.43
N GLU A 163 8.24 11.28 18.75
CA GLU A 163 8.64 12.67 18.66
C GLU A 163 7.55 13.52 17.98
N ASP A 164 6.98 13.12 16.85
CA ASP A 164 5.89 13.85 16.19
C ASP A 164 4.60 13.91 17.04
N LEU A 165 4.26 12.85 17.79
CA LEU A 165 3.14 12.89 18.75
C LEU A 165 3.41 13.89 19.87
N LYS A 166 4.62 13.88 20.43
CA LYS A 166 5.04 14.86 21.45
C LYS A 166 5.02 16.28 20.88
N GLU A 167 5.53 16.49 19.67
CA GLU A 167 5.50 17.77 18.98
C GLU A 167 4.07 18.26 18.74
N ARG A 168 3.17 17.36 18.33
CA ARG A 168 1.74 17.66 18.20
C ARG A 168 1.12 18.04 19.55
N HIS A 169 1.42 17.32 20.63
CA HIS A 169 0.91 17.61 21.97
C HIS A 169 1.40 18.97 22.47
N VAL A 170 2.69 19.26 22.28
CA VAL A 170 3.27 20.58 22.56
C VAL A 170 2.58 21.65 21.74
N ALA A 171 2.40 21.45 20.42
CA ALA A 171 1.72 22.41 19.56
C ALA A 171 0.26 22.66 19.96
N LEU A 172 -0.47 21.63 20.41
CA LEU A 172 -1.83 21.78 20.94
C LEU A 172 -1.84 22.62 22.23
N LEU A 173 -0.93 22.34 23.16
CA LEU A 173 -0.80 23.08 24.41
C LEU A 173 -0.35 24.53 24.17
N GLU A 174 0.58 24.77 23.25
CA GLU A 174 1.04 26.12 22.88
C GLU A 174 -0.08 26.94 22.22
N LYS A 175 -0.85 26.31 21.33
CA LYS A 175 -1.89 26.99 20.55
C LYS A 175 -3.18 27.24 21.34
N HIS A 176 -3.59 26.28 22.17
CA HIS A 176 -4.90 26.29 22.82
C HIS A 176 -4.82 26.42 24.35
N GLY A 177 -3.62 26.30 24.93
CA GLY A 177 -3.41 26.27 26.36
C GLY A 177 -3.70 24.89 26.98
N ASP A 178 -3.44 24.77 28.27
CA ASP A 178 -3.81 23.61 29.07
C ASP A 178 -5.29 23.68 29.46
N ILE A 179 -6.16 23.32 28.50
CA ILE A 179 -7.62 23.27 28.66
C ILE A 179 -8.11 21.82 28.58
N PRO A 180 -9.29 21.50 29.15
CA PRO A 180 -9.80 20.13 29.19
C PRO A 180 -9.86 19.44 27.82
N GLU A 181 -10.21 20.17 26.75
CA GLU A 181 -10.29 19.60 25.41
C GLU A 181 -8.93 19.17 24.86
N VAL A 182 -7.86 19.92 25.16
CA VAL A 182 -6.50 19.52 24.76
C VAL A 182 -6.10 18.24 25.47
N GLN A 183 -6.37 18.14 26.77
CA GLN A 183 -6.08 16.94 27.54
C GLN A 183 -6.87 15.72 27.03
N ILE A 184 -8.15 15.89 26.67
CA ILE A 184 -8.95 14.81 26.06
C ILE A 184 -8.31 14.31 24.76
N VAL A 185 -7.82 15.21 23.90
CA VAL A 185 -7.15 14.82 22.65
C VAL A 185 -5.84 14.09 22.94
N ILE A 186 -5.01 14.62 23.84
CA ILE A 186 -3.73 14.02 24.23
C ILE A 186 -3.96 12.63 24.83
N ASP A 187 -4.84 12.50 25.82
CA ASP A 187 -5.15 11.23 26.49
C ASP A 187 -5.67 10.19 25.51
N PHE A 188 -6.57 10.58 24.60
CA PHE A 188 -7.09 9.68 23.57
C PHE A 188 -5.97 9.21 22.63
N GLU A 189 -5.14 10.12 22.11
CA GLU A 189 -4.02 9.78 21.22
C GLU A 189 -2.97 8.89 21.91
N MET A 190 -2.71 9.13 23.20
CA MET A 190 -1.82 8.31 24.01
C MET A 190 -2.38 6.90 24.22
N LYS A 191 -3.68 6.76 24.45
CA LYS A 191 -4.36 5.46 24.55
C LYS A 191 -4.31 4.70 23.24
N VAL A 192 -4.58 5.36 22.12
CA VAL A 192 -4.46 4.77 20.78
C VAL A 192 -3.04 4.27 20.55
N ARG A 193 -2.03 5.10 20.85
CA ARG A 193 -0.61 4.74 20.72
C ARG A 193 -0.25 3.51 21.55
N ASP A 194 -0.71 3.45 22.80
CA ASP A 194 -0.41 2.35 23.73
C ASP A 194 -1.29 1.11 23.51
N ASN A 195 -2.09 1.11 22.44
CA ASN A 195 -3.06 0.07 22.13
C ASN A 195 -3.98 -0.26 23.33
N GLN A 196 -4.35 0.78 24.08
CA GLN A 196 -5.26 0.64 25.21
C GLN A 196 -6.71 0.55 24.71
N PRO A 197 -7.58 -0.23 25.38
CA PRO A 197 -8.99 -0.27 25.05
C PRO A 197 -9.61 1.13 25.11
N LEU A 198 -10.30 1.50 24.05
CA LEU A 198 -11.09 2.74 23.96
C LEU A 198 -12.56 2.42 24.12
N THR A 199 -13.24 3.25 24.89
CA THR A 199 -14.69 3.27 24.95
C THR A 199 -15.27 4.20 23.90
N ILE A 200 -16.53 3.96 23.57
CA ILE A 200 -17.31 4.80 22.67
C ILE A 200 -17.44 6.23 23.21
N ASP A 201 -17.63 6.38 24.52
CA ASP A 201 -17.76 7.69 25.15
C ASP A 201 -16.45 8.49 25.03
N GLU A 202 -15.30 7.82 25.09
CA GLU A 202 -13.98 8.44 24.85
C GLU A 202 -13.81 8.86 23.39
N LEU A 203 -14.21 8.03 22.43
CA LEU A 203 -14.20 8.41 21.02
C LEU A 203 -15.11 9.61 20.75
N PHE A 204 -16.29 9.63 21.35
CA PHE A 204 -17.22 10.76 21.24
C PHE A 204 -16.67 12.03 21.89
N ALA A 205 -16.07 11.92 23.08
CA ALA A 205 -15.41 13.04 23.76
C ALA A 205 -14.23 13.58 22.94
N TYR A 206 -13.43 12.70 22.33
CA TYR A 206 -12.36 13.06 21.40
C TYR A 206 -12.87 13.86 20.20
N ARG A 207 -13.97 13.44 19.57
CA ARG A 207 -14.59 14.18 18.45
C ARG A 207 -15.11 15.55 18.87
N GLN A 208 -15.74 15.64 20.03
CA GLN A 208 -16.18 16.92 20.60
C GLN A 208 -15.01 17.86 20.86
N ALA A 209 -13.92 17.34 21.44
CA ALA A 209 -12.71 18.10 21.70
C ALA A 209 -12.07 18.60 20.39
N LEU A 210 -11.90 17.72 19.39
CA LEU A 210 -11.38 18.11 18.08
C LEU A 210 -12.22 19.18 17.39
N PHE A 211 -13.55 19.06 17.42
CA PHE A 211 -14.43 20.09 16.85
C PHE A 211 -14.30 21.44 17.58
N LYS A 212 -14.16 21.43 18.91
CA LYS A 212 -13.99 22.66 19.69
C LYS A 212 -12.63 23.32 19.48
N LEU A 213 -11.56 22.54 19.34
CA LEU A 213 -10.20 23.04 19.08
C LEU A 213 -10.02 23.50 17.63
N GLU A 214 -10.65 22.80 16.67
CA GLU A 214 -10.49 23.03 15.24
C GLU A 214 -11.86 23.04 14.52
N PRO A 215 -12.73 24.04 14.78
CA PRO A 215 -14.09 24.08 14.23
C PRO A 215 -14.13 24.25 12.71
N ASP A 216 -13.08 24.85 12.14
CA ASP A 216 -12.96 25.09 10.69
C ASP A 216 -12.65 23.82 9.90
N ARG A 217 -12.26 22.72 10.57
CA ARG A 217 -12.06 21.43 9.91
C ARG A 217 -13.40 20.73 9.71
N ILE A 218 -13.90 20.80 8.48
CA ILE A 218 -15.22 20.27 8.09
C ILE A 218 -15.43 18.80 8.51
N LEU A 219 -14.40 17.96 8.45
CA LEU A 219 -14.49 16.56 8.88
C LEU A 219 -14.79 16.42 10.38
N ASN A 220 -14.24 17.26 11.24
CA ASN A 220 -14.55 17.23 12.68
C ASN A 220 -16.03 17.52 12.93
N ARG A 221 -16.60 18.46 12.16
CA ARG A 221 -18.03 18.77 12.20
C ARG A 221 -18.87 17.59 11.72
N LEU A 222 -18.55 17.03 10.53
CA LEU A 222 -19.31 15.94 9.93
C LEU A 222 -19.33 14.69 10.82
N PHE A 223 -18.19 14.31 11.39
CA PHE A 223 -18.14 13.22 12.35
C PHE A 223 -18.99 13.52 13.57
N LEU A 224 -18.82 14.69 14.20
CA LEU A 224 -19.58 15.04 15.40
C LEU A 224 -21.09 15.04 15.15
N GLU A 225 -21.55 15.60 14.03
CA GLU A 225 -22.96 15.60 13.63
C GLU A 225 -23.51 14.18 13.49
N ALA A 226 -22.76 13.28 12.85
CA ALA A 226 -23.15 11.88 12.71
C ALA A 226 -23.28 11.17 14.08
N TYR A 227 -22.33 11.41 14.99
CA TYR A 227 -22.42 10.87 16.35
C TYR A 227 -23.60 11.45 17.14
N LEU A 228 -23.86 12.76 17.02
CA LEU A 228 -25.01 13.40 17.68
C LEU A 228 -26.33 12.86 17.12
N GLN A 229 -26.41 12.62 15.82
CA GLN A 229 -27.58 12.05 15.17
C GLN A 229 -27.81 10.60 15.60
N ALA A 230 -26.77 9.77 15.63
CA ALA A 230 -26.86 8.40 16.14
C ALA A 230 -27.36 8.39 17.59
N LYS A 231 -26.80 9.26 18.44
CA LYS A 231 -27.24 9.41 19.84
C LYS A 231 -28.70 9.84 19.95
N ALA A 232 -29.13 10.84 19.18
CA ALA A 232 -30.50 11.34 19.18
C ALA A 232 -31.51 10.28 18.72
N ASN A 233 -31.10 9.41 17.79
CA ASN A 233 -31.90 8.31 17.27
C ASN A 233 -31.86 7.05 18.15
N GLY A 234 -31.12 7.06 19.26
CA GLY A 234 -30.90 5.88 20.09
C GLY A 234 -30.12 4.76 19.38
N GLN A 235 -29.36 5.10 18.35
CA GLN A 235 -28.49 4.17 17.64
C GLN A 235 -27.17 3.99 18.40
N PRO A 236 -26.57 2.79 18.36
CA PRO A 236 -25.20 2.60 18.84
C PRO A 236 -24.26 3.54 18.08
N LEU A 237 -23.35 4.21 18.77
CA LEU A 237 -22.41 5.15 18.14
C LEU A 237 -21.42 4.41 17.22
N GLU A 238 -21.19 3.11 17.45
CA GLU A 238 -20.40 2.23 16.59
C GLU A 238 -21.04 2.00 15.22
N SER A 239 -22.33 2.35 15.07
CA SER A 239 -23.01 2.34 13.77
C SER A 239 -22.64 3.53 12.88
N VAL A 240 -21.93 4.53 13.43
CA VAL A 240 -21.41 5.66 12.66
C VAL A 240 -20.24 5.18 11.81
N ASP A 241 -20.49 5.03 10.51
CA ASP A 241 -19.47 4.66 9.54
C ASP A 241 -18.66 5.89 9.11
N GLU A 242 -17.58 6.17 9.83
CA GLU A 242 -16.68 7.29 9.53
C GLU A 242 -16.02 7.16 8.14
N ARG A 243 -15.86 5.93 7.62
CA ARG A 243 -15.30 5.74 6.26
C ARG A 243 -16.27 6.21 5.21
N LYS A 244 -17.56 5.87 5.37
CA LYS A 244 -18.61 6.35 4.49
C LYS A 244 -18.68 7.88 4.47
N ILE A 245 -18.59 8.52 5.64
CA ILE A 245 -18.57 10.00 5.75
C ILE A 245 -17.36 10.59 4.98
N LEU A 246 -16.18 9.97 5.09
CA LEU A 246 -14.99 10.40 4.36
C LEU A 246 -15.11 10.21 2.85
N GLU A 247 -15.73 9.12 2.40
CA GLU A 247 -15.97 8.85 0.98
C GLU A 247 -16.96 9.83 0.37
N GLU A 248 -18.07 10.13 1.07
CA GLU A 248 -19.05 11.12 0.63
C GLU A 248 -18.42 12.51 0.56
N TRP A 249 -17.72 12.94 1.61
CA TRP A 249 -17.04 14.24 1.61
C TRP A 249 -16.02 14.37 0.47
N ARG A 250 -15.26 13.31 0.17
CA ARG A 250 -14.28 13.32 -0.91
C ARG A 250 -14.91 13.41 -2.30
N LYS A 251 -16.04 12.72 -2.52
CA LYS A 251 -16.80 12.84 -3.78
C LYS A 251 -17.27 14.28 -4.01
N ASP A 252 -17.76 14.94 -2.97
CA ASP A 252 -18.20 16.34 -3.03
C ASP A 252 -17.06 17.33 -3.34
N GLN A 253 -15.79 16.95 -3.19
CA GLN A 253 -14.63 17.78 -3.57
C GLN A 253 -14.18 17.58 -5.02
N GLU A 254 -14.64 16.52 -5.68
CA GLU A 254 -14.25 16.17 -7.06
C GLU A 254 -15.24 16.69 -8.12
N GLU A 255 -16.41 17.18 -7.71
CA GLU A 255 -17.46 17.80 -8.53
C GLU A 255 -17.32 19.33 -8.63
#